data_AF-N9LGF4-F1
#
_entry.id   AF-N9LGF4-F1
#
_cell.length_a   1.000
_cell.length_b   1.000
_cell.length_c   1.000
_cell.angle_alpha   90.00
_cell.angle_beta   90.00
_cell.angle_gamma   90.00
#
_symmetry.space_group_name_H-M   'P 1'
#
loop_
_entity.id
_entity.type
_entity.pdbx_description
1 polymer ?
#
loop_
_entity_poly.entity_id
_entity_poly.type
_entity_poly.pdbx_seq_one_letter_code
_entity_poly.pdbx_strand_id
1 'polypeptide(L)'
;MSLKISEFDHQYFVKNHFMLNLALGVLGFLGFLTIKDLNYYYINTFFTVFYILYFIFYILYFIVCVFFYFRIKTSESIVLYSFHRVMCSFLNALVFFVISLTISMNLGVKYFFGYVLLFILISMFIFVKWKALLLKEEYIEVLTDKYFSKDDVSLYDFFFSISNFKYGNSKISVFLALIFSQIAFVLVMNGLLEIHASYELYIIVSLFFLISCYILYNMGVNVILPYSFLKKMK
;
A
#
# COMPACT_ATOMS: atom_id res chain seq x y z
N MET A 1 0.23 -27.11 -16.47
CA MET A 1 0.26 -25.97 -15.52
C MET A 1 -0.11 -26.53 -14.17
N SER A 2 0.76 -26.40 -13.16
CA SER A 2 0.50 -26.93 -11.81
C SER A 2 -0.26 -25.96 -10.90
N LEU A 3 -0.47 -24.74 -11.37
CA LEU A 3 -1.13 -23.69 -10.61
C LEU A 3 -2.65 -23.87 -10.56
N LYS A 4 -3.20 -23.88 -9.35
CA LYS A 4 -4.64 -23.90 -9.10
C LYS A 4 -5.09 -22.80 -8.15
N ILE A 5 -6.35 -22.38 -8.29
CA ILE A 5 -7.02 -21.53 -7.31
C ILE A 5 -7.53 -22.45 -6.20
N SER A 6 -6.99 -22.31 -5.00
CA SER A 6 -7.48 -23.06 -3.84
C SER A 6 -8.75 -22.41 -3.26
N GLU A 7 -9.50 -23.14 -2.44
CA GLU A 7 -10.63 -22.56 -1.70
C GLU A 7 -10.16 -21.43 -0.77
N PHE A 8 -8.96 -21.57 -0.20
CA PHE A 8 -8.32 -20.49 0.56
C PHE A 8 -8.10 -19.24 -0.29
N ASP A 9 -7.59 -19.37 -1.52
CA ASP A 9 -7.43 -18.25 -2.44
C ASP A 9 -8.79 -17.57 -2.70
N HIS A 10 -9.83 -18.35 -3.00
CA HIS A 10 -11.17 -17.83 -3.23
C HIS A 10 -11.68 -17.03 -2.02
N GLN A 11 -11.64 -17.61 -0.82
CA GLN A 11 -12.11 -16.95 0.40
C GLN A 11 -11.27 -15.71 0.75
N TYR A 12 -9.95 -15.81 0.61
CA TYR A 12 -9.00 -14.73 0.89
C TYR A 12 -9.21 -13.52 -0.03
N PHE A 13 -9.31 -13.74 -1.34
CA PHE A 13 -9.43 -12.66 -2.32
C PHE A 13 -10.85 -12.10 -2.44
N VAL A 14 -11.89 -12.94 -2.37
CA VAL A 14 -13.29 -12.49 -2.53
C VAL A 14 -13.81 -11.85 -1.26
N LYS A 15 -13.58 -12.46 -0.09
CA LYS A 15 -14.20 -12.03 1.17
C LYS A 15 -13.26 -11.15 1.99
N ASN A 16 -12.05 -11.66 2.29
CA ASN A 16 -11.20 -11.00 3.27
C ASN A 16 -10.54 -9.72 2.72
N HIS A 17 -10.04 -9.75 1.48
CA HIS A 17 -9.49 -8.55 0.82
C HIS A 17 -10.54 -7.48 0.59
N PHE A 18 -11.76 -7.86 0.18
CA PHE A 18 -12.85 -6.90 0.01
C PHE A 18 -13.22 -6.23 1.34
N MET A 19 -13.42 -7.02 2.40
CA MET A 19 -13.76 -6.49 3.72
C MET A 19 -12.65 -5.57 4.26
N LEU A 20 -11.38 -5.94 4.06
CA LEU A 20 -10.24 -5.09 4.44
C LEU A 20 -10.25 -3.76 3.68
N ASN A 21 -10.38 -3.79 2.35
CA ASN A 21 -10.40 -2.58 1.54
C ASN A 21 -11.58 -1.67 1.90
N LEU A 22 -12.75 -2.25 2.19
CA LEU A 22 -13.93 -1.51 2.63
C LEU A 22 -13.72 -0.87 4.01
N ALA A 23 -13.22 -1.64 4.98
CA ALA A 23 -12.91 -1.15 6.32
C ALA A 23 -11.87 -0.01 6.29
N LEU A 24 -10.81 -0.16 5.50
CA LEU A 24 -9.79 0.88 5.30
C LEU A 24 -10.38 2.11 4.62
N GLY A 25 -11.23 1.93 3.60
CA GLY A 25 -11.93 3.03 2.93
C GLY A 25 -12.82 3.82 3.90
N VAL A 26 -13.56 3.13 4.76
CA VAL A 26 -14.39 3.76 5.81
C VAL A 26 -13.51 4.49 6.81
N LEU A 27 -12.42 3.87 7.29
CA LEU A 27 -11.48 4.49 8.21
C LEU A 27 -10.88 5.78 7.62
N GLY A 28 -10.45 5.74 6.36
CA GLY A 28 -9.92 6.90 5.65
C GLY A 28 -10.96 8.00 5.47
N PHE A 29 -12.18 7.64 5.08
CA PHE A 29 -13.28 8.58 4.91
C PHE A 29 -13.67 9.26 6.22
N LEU A 30 -13.76 8.50 7.32
CA LEU A 30 -14.01 9.05 8.65
C LEU A 30 -12.87 9.98 9.10
N GLY A 31 -11.61 9.59 8.86
CA GLY A 31 -10.45 10.44 9.12
C GLY A 31 -10.53 11.77 8.37
N PHE A 32 -10.94 11.76 7.10
CA PHE A 32 -11.15 12.97 6.31
C PHE A 32 -12.23 13.90 6.92
N LEU A 33 -13.33 13.36 7.45
CA LEU A 33 -14.37 14.17 8.10
C LEU A 33 -13.89 14.89 9.38
N THR A 34 -12.75 14.48 9.95
CA THR A 34 -12.16 15.14 11.12
C THR A 34 -11.34 16.38 10.78
N ILE A 35 -11.10 16.66 9.49
CA ILE A 35 -10.45 17.91 9.03
C ILE A 35 -11.47 19.06 9.16
N LYS A 36 -11.78 19.48 10.39
CA LYS A 36 -12.75 20.55 10.66
C LYS A 36 -12.12 21.92 10.89
N ASP A 37 -10.85 21.99 11.32
CA ASP A 37 -10.31 23.24 11.88
C ASP A 37 -9.45 24.08 10.92
N LEU A 38 -9.14 23.61 9.70
CA LEU A 38 -8.41 24.43 8.71
C LEU A 38 -9.30 25.42 7.95
N ASN A 39 -10.61 25.16 7.88
CA ASN A 39 -11.56 26.07 7.23
C ASN A 39 -11.77 27.38 8.02
N TYR A 40 -11.47 27.40 9.32
CA TYR A 40 -11.68 28.59 10.14
C TYR A 40 -10.56 29.64 9.99
N TYR A 41 -9.36 29.23 9.54
CA TYR A 41 -8.19 30.12 9.43
C TYR A 41 -7.77 30.46 7.99
N TYR A 42 -8.16 29.66 7.00
CA TYR A 42 -7.85 29.93 5.60
C TYR A 42 -9.07 29.70 4.71
N ILE A 43 -9.89 30.75 4.53
CA ILE A 43 -10.84 30.86 3.42
C ILE A 43 -10.01 31.02 2.15
N ASN A 44 -9.44 29.92 1.66
CA ASN A 44 -8.64 29.94 0.45
C ASN A 44 -9.18 28.85 -0.47
N THR A 45 -9.55 29.23 -1.69
CA THR A 45 -10.12 28.37 -2.74
C THR A 45 -9.36 27.04 -2.89
N PHE A 46 -8.06 27.05 -2.62
CA PHE A 46 -7.19 25.87 -2.56
C PHE A 46 -7.70 24.77 -1.61
N PHE A 47 -8.11 25.11 -0.38
CA PHE A 47 -8.59 24.14 0.61
C PHE A 47 -9.95 23.55 0.23
N THR A 48 -10.87 24.37 -0.28
CA THR A 48 -12.18 23.91 -0.76
C THR A 48 -12.03 22.93 -1.94
N VAL A 49 -11.16 23.25 -2.90
CA VAL A 49 -10.84 22.36 -4.03
C VAL A 49 -10.26 21.05 -3.52
N PHE A 50 -9.33 21.11 -2.56
CA PHE A 50 -8.71 19.91 -1.99
C PHE A 50 -9.72 19.01 -1.27
N TYR A 51 -10.64 19.61 -0.50
CA TYR A 51 -11.72 18.89 0.19
C TYR A 51 -12.64 18.18 -0.80
N ILE A 52 -13.05 18.86 -1.87
CA ILE A 52 -13.89 18.26 -2.93
C ILE A 52 -13.16 17.11 -3.62
N LEU A 53 -11.88 17.28 -3.94
CA LEU A 53 -11.06 16.23 -4.55
C LEU A 53 -10.95 14.98 -3.67
N TYR A 54 -10.78 15.16 -2.35
CA TYR A 54 -10.75 14.05 -1.39
C TYR A 54 -12.08 13.31 -1.32
N PHE A 55 -13.19 14.05 -1.29
CA PHE A 55 -14.52 13.45 -1.30
C PHE A 55 -14.77 12.62 -2.56
N ILE A 56 -14.44 13.17 -3.73
CA ILE A 56 -14.54 12.47 -5.02
C ILE A 56 -13.63 11.23 -5.02
N PHE A 57 -12.42 11.36 -4.49
CA PHE A 57 -11.46 10.25 -4.37
C PHE A 57 -12.06 9.06 -3.60
N TYR A 58 -12.69 9.30 -2.44
CA TYR A 58 -13.29 8.21 -1.66
C TYR A 58 -14.49 7.58 -2.36
N ILE A 59 -15.33 8.36 -3.06
CA ILE A 59 -16.42 7.80 -3.87
C ILE A 59 -15.85 6.86 -4.94
N LEU A 60 -14.86 7.33 -5.69
CA LEU A 60 -14.20 6.52 -6.72
C LEU A 60 -13.55 5.27 -6.12
N TYR A 61 -12.92 5.40 -4.95
CA TYR A 61 -12.34 4.27 -4.21
C TYR A 61 -13.38 3.19 -3.90
N PHE A 62 -14.54 3.56 -3.36
CA PHE A 62 -15.61 2.60 -3.06
C PHE A 62 -16.17 1.95 -4.33
N ILE A 63 -16.37 2.73 -5.41
CA ILE A 63 -16.80 2.20 -6.71
C ILE A 63 -15.80 1.15 -7.21
N VAL A 64 -14.50 1.45 -7.15
CA VAL A 64 -13.44 0.52 -7.58
C VAL A 64 -13.43 -0.75 -6.71
N CYS A 65 -13.60 -0.64 -5.39
CA CYS A 65 -13.67 -1.79 -4.49
C CYS A 65 -14.87 -2.71 -4.82
N VAL A 66 -16.05 -2.13 -5.03
CA VAL A 66 -17.27 -2.86 -5.38
C VAL A 66 -17.14 -3.51 -6.77
N PHE A 67 -16.66 -2.75 -7.76
CA PHE A 67 -16.39 -3.29 -9.09
C PHE A 67 -15.44 -4.48 -9.03
N PHE A 68 -14.37 -4.35 -8.24
CA PHE A 68 -13.40 -5.42 -8.10
C PHE A 68 -13.98 -6.66 -7.43
N TYR A 69 -14.79 -6.50 -6.39
CA TYR A 69 -15.47 -7.63 -5.73
C TYR A 69 -16.34 -8.44 -6.70
N PHE A 70 -17.21 -7.76 -7.47
CA PHE A 70 -18.07 -8.44 -8.44
C PHE A 70 -17.27 -9.14 -9.54
N ARG A 71 -16.16 -8.54 -9.96
CA ARG A 71 -15.30 -9.11 -11.00
C ARG A 71 -14.58 -10.39 -10.54
N ILE A 72 -14.03 -10.43 -9.32
CA ILE A 72 -13.40 -11.66 -8.78
C ILE A 72 -14.45 -12.74 -8.57
N LYS A 73 -15.60 -12.37 -7.99
CA LYS A 73 -16.66 -13.33 -7.64
C LYS A 73 -17.22 -14.07 -8.86
N THR A 74 -17.21 -13.45 -10.03
CA THR A 74 -17.80 -14.01 -11.26
C THR A 74 -16.80 -14.76 -12.14
N SER A 75 -15.50 -14.66 -11.89
CA SER A 75 -14.48 -15.22 -12.80
C SER A 75 -13.31 -15.86 -12.04
N GLU A 76 -13.13 -17.17 -12.24
CA GLU A 76 -12.04 -17.96 -11.66
C GLU A 76 -10.79 -17.97 -12.56
N SER A 77 -10.23 -16.79 -12.83
CA SER A 77 -9.01 -16.67 -13.63
C SER A 77 -7.81 -16.37 -12.75
N ILE A 78 -6.78 -17.21 -12.80
CA ILE A 78 -5.52 -17.04 -12.04
C ILE A 78 -4.87 -15.67 -12.30
N VAL A 79 -4.89 -15.22 -13.55
CA VAL A 79 -4.38 -13.90 -13.95
C VAL A 79 -5.23 -12.77 -13.35
N LEU A 80 -6.54 -12.96 -13.26
CA LEU A 80 -7.45 -11.98 -12.66
C LEU A 80 -7.20 -11.88 -11.15
N TYR A 81 -7.15 -13.00 -10.44
CA TYR A 81 -6.82 -13.05 -9.01
C TYR A 81 -5.46 -12.41 -8.70
N SER A 82 -4.47 -12.69 -9.54
CA SER A 82 -3.13 -12.08 -9.46
C SER A 82 -3.18 -10.56 -9.66
N PHE A 83 -3.93 -10.10 -10.66
CA PHE A 83 -4.13 -8.66 -10.90
C PHE A 83 -4.81 -7.98 -9.69
N HIS A 84 -5.83 -8.61 -9.12
CA HIS A 84 -6.51 -8.07 -7.94
C HIS A 84 -5.59 -7.95 -6.73
N ARG A 85 -4.71 -8.94 -6.51
CA ARG A 85 -3.71 -8.86 -5.45
C ARG A 85 -2.80 -7.63 -5.58
N VAL A 86 -2.37 -7.34 -6.82
CA VAL A 86 -1.57 -6.15 -7.13
C VAL A 86 -2.37 -4.88 -6.83
N MET A 87 -3.58 -4.76 -7.38
CA MET A 87 -4.42 -3.57 -7.23
C MET A 87 -4.82 -3.30 -5.78
N CYS A 88 -5.19 -4.34 -5.02
CA CYS A 88 -5.56 -4.19 -3.60
C CYS A 88 -4.39 -3.71 -2.75
N SER A 89 -3.16 -4.15 -3.05
CA SER A 89 -1.96 -3.66 -2.33
C SER A 89 -1.75 -2.16 -2.56
N PHE A 90 -1.94 -1.69 -3.80
CA PHE A 90 -1.82 -0.27 -4.12
C PHE A 90 -2.98 0.57 -3.59
N LEU A 91 -4.21 0.06 -3.64
CA LEU A 91 -5.38 0.72 -3.06
C LEU A 91 -5.21 0.92 -1.55
N ASN A 92 -4.76 -0.11 -0.84
CA ASN A 92 -4.49 -0.01 0.59
C ASN A 92 -3.35 0.97 0.88
N ALA A 93 -2.24 0.88 0.15
CA ALA A 93 -1.15 1.86 0.30
C ALA A 93 -1.65 3.30 0.11
N LEU A 94 -2.51 3.53 -0.89
CA LEU A 94 -3.07 4.85 -1.18
C LEU A 94 -3.97 5.37 -0.05
N VAL A 95 -4.84 4.54 0.53
CA VAL A 95 -5.67 4.95 1.67
C VAL A 95 -4.81 5.34 2.88
N PHE A 96 -3.78 4.55 3.19
CA PHE A 96 -2.85 4.87 4.26
C PHE A 96 -2.08 6.18 4.01
N PHE A 97 -1.70 6.45 2.75
CA PHE A 97 -1.09 7.72 2.38
C PHE A 97 -2.05 8.89 2.59
N VAL A 98 -3.30 8.77 2.14
CA VAL A 98 -4.32 9.81 2.27
C VAL A 98 -4.63 10.10 3.75
N ILE A 99 -4.68 9.09 4.61
CA ILE A 99 -4.83 9.28 6.06
C ILE A 99 -3.62 10.01 6.65
N SER A 100 -2.40 9.59 6.28
CA SER A 100 -1.18 10.25 6.73
C SER A 100 -1.17 11.73 6.34
N LEU A 101 -1.54 12.04 5.09
CA LEU A 101 -1.67 13.40 4.58
C LEU A 101 -2.73 14.19 5.33
N THR A 102 -3.90 13.60 5.58
CA THR A 102 -4.99 14.20 6.36
C THR A 102 -4.51 14.65 7.74
N ILE A 103 -3.78 13.80 8.45
CA ILE A 103 -3.24 14.13 9.76
C ILE A 103 -2.14 15.19 9.65
N SER A 104 -1.26 15.09 8.65
CA SER A 104 -0.20 16.08 8.43
C SER A 104 -0.75 17.47 8.09
N MET A 105 -1.93 17.52 7.46
CA MET A 105 -2.61 18.77 7.14
C MET A 105 -3.05 19.49 8.42
N ASN A 106 -3.58 18.76 9.41
CA ASN A 106 -3.93 19.30 10.73
C ASN A 106 -2.71 19.84 11.52
N LEU A 107 -1.49 19.37 11.20
CA LEU A 107 -0.23 19.89 11.78
C LEU A 107 0.27 21.16 11.09
N GLY A 108 -0.20 21.43 9.87
CA GLY A 108 0.15 22.59 9.08
C GLY A 108 0.72 22.26 7.70
N VAL A 109 0.65 23.24 6.81
CA VAL A 109 0.98 23.10 5.37
C VAL A 109 2.42 22.64 5.13
N LYS A 110 3.37 23.05 5.97
CA LYS A 110 4.78 22.62 5.85
C LYS A 110 4.94 21.10 6.08
N TYR A 111 4.23 20.54 7.06
CA TYR A 111 4.25 19.10 7.33
C TYR A 111 3.60 18.34 6.17
N PHE A 112 2.47 18.82 5.66
CA PHE A 112 1.83 18.24 4.48
C PHE A 112 2.81 18.08 3.30
N PHE A 113 3.50 19.17 2.91
CA PHE A 113 4.47 19.09 1.82
C PHE A 113 5.69 18.22 2.14
N GLY A 114 6.14 18.21 3.40
CA GLY A 114 7.21 17.34 3.86
C GLY A 114 6.88 15.85 3.67
N TYR A 115 5.66 15.44 4.02
CA TYR A 115 5.20 14.05 3.86
C TYR A 115 5.04 13.67 2.39
N VAL A 116 4.54 14.59 1.55
CA VAL A 116 4.47 14.39 0.10
C VAL A 116 5.87 14.18 -0.49
N LEU A 117 6.83 15.04 -0.15
CA LEU A 117 8.21 14.93 -0.63
C LEU A 117 8.85 13.60 -0.19
N LEU A 118 8.68 13.24 1.08
CA LEU A 118 9.19 11.97 1.63
C LEU A 118 8.58 10.77 0.88
N PHE A 119 7.29 10.84 0.54
CA PHE A 119 6.62 9.82 -0.26
C PHE A 119 7.19 9.69 -1.66
N ILE A 120 7.45 10.81 -2.34
CA ILE A 120 8.05 10.80 -3.67
C ILE A 120 9.45 10.17 -3.64
N LEU A 121 10.30 10.59 -2.69
CA LEU A 121 11.67 10.08 -2.57
C LEU A 121 11.71 8.57 -2.31
N ILE A 122 10.89 8.09 -1.38
CA ILE A 122 10.84 6.65 -1.06
C ILE A 122 10.20 5.86 -2.21
N SER A 123 9.18 6.39 -2.87
CA SER A 123 8.57 5.75 -4.04
C SER A 123 9.57 5.60 -5.19
N MET A 124 10.38 6.63 -5.46
CA MET A 124 11.48 6.56 -6.43
C MET A 124 12.50 5.48 -6.04
N PHE A 125 12.90 5.42 -4.77
CA PHE A 125 13.83 4.40 -4.29
C PHE A 125 13.27 2.97 -4.47
N ILE A 126 12.01 2.74 -4.09
CA ILE A 126 11.34 1.44 -4.27
C ILE A 126 11.25 1.08 -5.76
N PHE A 127 10.89 2.05 -6.61
CA PHE A 127 10.79 1.85 -8.06
C PHE A 127 12.15 1.47 -8.68
N VAL A 128 13.22 2.17 -8.34
CA VAL A 128 14.58 1.86 -8.82
C VAL A 128 15.00 0.46 -8.34
N LYS A 129 14.79 0.15 -7.06
CA LYS A 129 15.09 -1.18 -6.50
C LYS A 129 14.32 -2.28 -7.22
N TRP A 130 13.06 -2.02 -7.58
CA TRP A 130 12.24 -2.98 -8.30
C TRP A 130 12.65 -3.15 -9.76
N LYS A 131 13.01 -2.07 -10.45
CA LYS A 131 13.54 -2.13 -11.81
C LYS A 131 14.79 -3.02 -11.86
N ALA A 132 15.66 -2.94 -10.85
CA ALA A 132 16.82 -3.82 -10.74
C ALA A 132 16.44 -5.29 -10.49
N LEU A 133 15.37 -5.55 -9.73
CA LEU A 133 14.88 -6.91 -9.45
C LEU A 133 14.28 -7.59 -10.69
N LEU A 134 13.55 -6.85 -11.53
CA LEU A 134 12.99 -7.36 -12.79
C LEU A 134 14.04 -7.89 -13.77
N LEU A 135 15.29 -7.45 -13.63
CA LEU A 135 16.40 -7.80 -14.51
C LEU A 135 17.17 -9.04 -14.04
N LYS A 136 16.81 -9.63 -12.90
CA LYS A 136 17.51 -10.79 -12.35
C LYS A 136 16.92 -12.10 -12.89
N GLU A 137 17.74 -12.87 -13.58
CA GLU A 137 17.38 -14.18 -14.15
C GLU A 137 16.95 -15.18 -13.06
N GLU A 138 17.62 -15.18 -11.90
CA GLU A 138 17.30 -16.02 -10.74
C GLU A 138 15.81 -15.94 -10.31
N TYR A 139 15.18 -14.76 -10.41
CA TYR A 139 13.76 -14.59 -10.05
C TYR A 139 12.82 -15.24 -11.07
N ILE A 140 13.22 -15.24 -12.35
CA ILE A 140 12.46 -15.86 -13.42
C ILE A 140 12.59 -17.38 -13.32
N GLU A 141 13.78 -17.88 -12.99
CA GLU A 141 14.02 -19.32 -12.75
C GLU A 141 13.13 -19.85 -11.63
N VAL A 142 13.13 -19.21 -10.45
CA VAL A 142 12.28 -19.61 -9.31
C VAL A 142 10.79 -19.64 -9.68
N LEU A 143 10.34 -18.66 -10.47
CA LEU A 143 8.97 -18.60 -10.96
C LEU A 143 8.64 -19.73 -11.94
N THR A 144 9.56 -19.99 -12.85
CA THR A 144 9.43 -21.03 -13.88
C THR A 144 9.38 -22.41 -13.24
N ASP A 145 10.29 -22.70 -12.31
CA ASP A 145 10.34 -23.95 -11.56
C ASP A 145 9.05 -24.22 -10.78
N LYS A 146 8.47 -23.17 -10.16
CA LYS A 146 7.19 -23.27 -9.46
C LYS A 146 5.99 -23.39 -10.38
N TYR A 147 6.02 -22.77 -11.56
CA TYR A 147 4.93 -22.83 -12.54
C TYR A 147 4.85 -24.20 -13.25
N PHE A 148 6.01 -24.84 -13.45
CA PHE A 148 6.15 -26.15 -14.11
C PHE A 148 6.37 -27.31 -13.13
N SER A 149 6.18 -27.09 -11.82
CA SER A 149 6.34 -28.14 -10.82
C SER A 149 5.43 -29.34 -11.10
N LYS A 150 5.87 -30.54 -10.69
CA LYS A 150 5.04 -31.75 -10.77
C LYS A 150 3.92 -31.76 -9.72
N ASP A 151 4.13 -31.08 -8.61
CA ASP A 151 3.13 -30.92 -7.56
C ASP A 151 2.20 -29.74 -7.88
N ASP A 152 0.91 -29.90 -7.60
CA ASP A 152 -0.06 -28.79 -7.66
C ASP A 152 0.33 -27.69 -6.66
N VAL A 153 0.50 -26.46 -7.15
CA VAL A 153 0.86 -25.29 -6.33
C VAL A 153 -0.33 -24.35 -6.26
N SER A 154 -0.70 -23.92 -5.05
CA SER A 154 -1.75 -22.91 -4.88
C SER A 154 -1.26 -21.53 -5.37
N LEU A 155 -2.19 -20.67 -5.79
CA LEU A 155 -1.82 -19.31 -6.19
C LEU A 155 -1.16 -18.56 -5.03
N TYR A 156 -1.66 -18.72 -3.81
CA TYR A 156 -1.03 -18.16 -2.62
C TYR A 156 0.44 -18.58 -2.47
N ASP A 157 0.73 -19.88 -2.54
CA ASP A 157 2.08 -20.42 -2.36
C ASP A 157 3.04 -19.96 -3.46
N PHE A 158 2.53 -19.79 -4.68
CA PHE A 158 3.31 -19.24 -5.81
C PHE A 158 3.74 -17.79 -5.60
N PHE A 159 2.92 -16.94 -4.99
CA PHE A 159 3.35 -15.59 -4.60
C PHE A 159 4.27 -15.62 -3.37
N PHE A 160 4.08 -16.59 -2.48
CA PHE A 160 4.86 -16.71 -1.25
C PHE A 160 6.29 -17.21 -1.51
N SER A 161 6.49 -18.07 -2.51
CA SER A 161 7.82 -18.58 -2.89
C SER A 161 8.80 -17.47 -3.26
N ILE A 162 8.38 -16.47 -4.04
CA ILE A 162 9.21 -15.28 -4.35
C ILE A 162 9.49 -14.45 -3.11
N SER A 163 8.49 -14.32 -2.24
CA SER A 163 8.63 -13.56 -0.99
C SER A 163 9.67 -14.22 -0.08
N ASN A 164 9.70 -15.55 0.01
CA ASN A 164 10.72 -16.29 0.74
C ASN A 164 12.10 -16.17 0.11
N PHE A 165 12.21 -16.22 -1.22
CA PHE A 165 13.49 -16.00 -1.92
C PHE A 165 14.05 -14.60 -1.63
N LYS A 166 13.20 -13.57 -1.59
CA LYS A 166 13.63 -12.18 -1.34
C LYS A 166 13.92 -11.86 0.13
N TYR A 167 13.20 -12.46 1.08
CA TYR A 167 13.20 -12.06 2.50
C TYR A 167 13.67 -13.15 3.47
N GLY A 168 14.37 -14.18 2.98
CA GLY A 168 14.94 -15.25 3.80
C GLY A 168 15.64 -14.69 5.05
N ASN A 169 15.07 -15.01 6.21
CA ASN A 169 15.50 -14.65 7.58
C ASN A 169 15.45 -13.17 8.05
N SER A 170 15.13 -12.17 7.22
CA SER A 170 15.33 -10.75 7.61
C SER A 170 14.08 -9.95 8.02
N LYS A 171 12.93 -10.59 8.26
CA LYS A 171 11.65 -9.90 8.60
C LYS A 171 11.78 -8.96 9.81
N ILE A 172 12.58 -9.34 10.81
CA ILE A 172 12.81 -8.55 12.03
C ILE A 172 13.66 -7.30 11.74
N SER A 173 14.66 -7.41 10.86
CA SER A 173 15.54 -6.27 10.52
C SER A 173 14.79 -5.14 9.80
N VAL A 174 13.82 -5.48 8.95
CA VAL A 174 12.96 -4.49 8.27
C VAL A 174 12.05 -3.81 9.27
N PHE A 175 11.47 -4.56 10.20
CA PHE A 175 10.61 -4.01 11.25
C PHE A 175 11.38 -3.06 12.18
N LEU A 176 12.60 -3.44 12.59
CA LEU A 176 13.47 -2.59 13.41
C LEU A 176 13.93 -1.34 12.66
N ALA A 177 14.32 -1.46 11.38
CA ALA A 177 14.71 -0.30 10.57
C ALA A 177 13.58 0.74 10.46
N LEU A 178 12.32 0.28 10.38
CA LEU A 178 11.15 1.15 10.39
C LEU A 178 10.99 1.86 11.74
N ILE A 179 11.07 1.15 12.87
CA ILE A 179 11.02 1.76 14.20
C ILE A 179 12.14 2.80 14.38
N PHE A 180 13.38 2.47 14.00
CA PHE A 180 14.49 3.42 14.11
C PHE A 180 14.33 4.63 13.20
N SER A 181 13.76 4.47 11.99
CA SER A 181 13.44 5.60 11.11
C SER A 181 12.35 6.51 11.68
N GLN A 182 11.39 5.96 12.44
CA GLN A 182 10.37 6.74 13.16
C GLN A 182 11.02 7.60 14.24
N ILE A 183 11.87 6.98 15.07
CA ILE A 183 12.58 7.67 16.15
C ILE A 183 13.47 8.78 15.57
N ALA A 184 14.24 8.48 14.52
CA ALA A 184 15.12 9.45 13.87
C ALA A 184 14.34 10.62 13.25
N PHE A 185 13.23 10.37 12.56
CA PHE A 185 12.41 11.43 11.96
C PHE A 185 11.77 12.32 13.02
N VAL A 186 11.21 11.75 14.09
CA VAL A 186 10.64 12.53 15.20
C VAL A 186 11.71 13.40 15.86
N LEU A 187 12.91 12.85 16.12
CA LEU A 187 14.02 13.62 16.69
C LEU A 187 14.47 14.77 15.78
N VAL A 188 14.58 14.54 14.47
CA VAL A 188 14.97 15.57 13.50
C VAL A 188 13.90 16.66 13.39
N MET A 189 12.62 16.29 13.32
CA MET A 189 11.53 17.26 13.23
C MET A 189 11.34 18.04 14.53
N ASN A 190 11.43 17.39 15.69
CA ASN A 190 11.39 18.08 16.99
C ASN A 190 12.59 19.03 17.17
N GLY A 191 13.79 18.62 16.73
CA GLY A 191 14.99 19.45 16.81
C GLY A 191 15.05 20.62 15.82
N LEU A 192 14.40 20.50 14.65
CA LEU A 192 14.39 21.55 13.62
C LEU A 192 13.22 22.52 13.72
N LEU A 193 12.07 22.09 14.24
CA LEU A 193 10.82 22.84 14.16
C LEU A 193 10.22 23.26 15.52
N GLU A 194 10.90 22.94 16.64
CA GLU A 194 10.45 23.26 18.02
C GLU A 194 8.96 22.97 18.21
N ILE A 195 8.61 21.70 18.05
CA ILE A 195 7.21 21.25 18.00
C ILE A 195 6.61 21.29 19.40
N HIS A 196 5.42 21.91 19.54
CA HIS A 196 4.68 21.91 20.79
C HIS A 196 4.28 20.47 21.16
N ALA A 197 4.46 20.06 22.42
CA ALA A 197 4.22 18.68 22.90
C ALA A 197 2.83 18.12 22.55
N SER A 198 1.82 19.00 22.41
CA SER A 198 0.45 18.64 22.02
C SER A 198 0.33 18.09 20.58
N TYR A 199 1.30 18.36 19.71
CA TYR A 199 1.29 17.95 18.30
C TYR A 199 2.15 16.71 18.00
N GLU A 200 2.99 16.28 18.95
CA GLU A 200 3.88 15.12 18.79
C GLU A 200 3.10 13.83 18.52
N LEU A 201 1.96 13.63 19.19
CA LEU A 201 1.10 12.47 18.97
C LEU A 201 0.58 12.39 17.53
N TYR A 202 0.19 13.52 16.93
CA TYR A 202 -0.29 13.56 15.55
C TYR A 202 0.83 13.24 14.55
N ILE A 203 2.07 13.65 14.83
CA ILE A 203 3.24 13.32 14.00
C ILE A 203 3.50 11.82 14.01
N ILE A 204 3.51 11.20 15.20
CA ILE A 204 3.72 9.76 15.37
C ILE A 204 2.66 8.97 14.61
N VAL A 205 1.38 9.33 14.78
CA VAL A 205 0.28 8.65 14.10
C VAL A 205 0.38 8.84 12.59
N SER A 206 0.64 10.06 12.11
CA SER A 206 0.79 10.34 10.68
C SER A 206 1.96 9.56 10.05
N LEU A 207 3.10 9.45 10.74
CA LEU A 207 4.26 8.66 10.28
C LEU A 207 3.97 7.17 10.25
N PHE A 208 3.25 6.65 11.24
CA PHE A 208 2.84 5.26 11.25
C PHE A 208 2.02 4.92 9.99
N PHE A 209 1.07 5.78 9.62
CA PHE A 209 0.30 5.59 8.39
C PHE A 209 1.17 5.73 7.13
N LEU A 210 2.13 6.66 7.12
CA LEU A 210 3.06 6.84 6.01
C LEU A 210 3.96 5.61 5.80
N ILE A 211 4.48 5.05 6.89
CA ILE A 211 5.31 3.84 6.85
C ILE A 211 4.50 2.64 6.40
N SER A 212 3.30 2.48 6.94
CA SER A 212 2.39 1.41 6.54
C SER A 212 2.05 1.51 5.05
N CYS A 213 1.86 2.74 4.53
CA CYS A 213 1.77 2.99 3.09
C CYS A 213 2.99 2.47 2.33
N TYR A 214 4.22 2.78 2.75
CA TYR A 214 5.42 2.29 2.07
C TYR A 214 5.57 0.78 2.08
N ILE A 215 5.25 0.13 3.20
CA ILE A 215 5.29 -1.34 3.30
C ILE A 215 4.32 -1.94 2.29
N LEU A 216 3.07 -1.45 2.25
CA LEU A 216 2.04 -1.91 1.33
C LEU A 216 2.39 -1.60 -0.13
N TYR A 217 2.97 -0.43 -0.41
CA TYR A 217 3.45 -0.07 -1.75
C TYR A 217 4.58 -1.00 -2.20
N ASN A 218 5.59 -1.25 -1.36
CA ASN A 218 6.65 -2.21 -1.66
C ASN A 218 6.11 -3.63 -1.83
N MET A 219 5.15 -4.07 -1.01
CA MET A 219 4.46 -5.36 -1.21
C MET A 219 3.76 -5.41 -2.57
N GLY A 220 3.00 -4.37 -2.92
CA GLY A 220 2.34 -4.23 -4.22
C GLY A 220 3.31 -4.35 -5.38
N VAL A 221 4.43 -3.63 -5.31
CA VAL A 221 5.51 -3.67 -6.30
C VAL A 221 6.10 -5.09 -6.41
N ASN A 222 6.30 -5.81 -5.29
CA ASN A 222 6.84 -7.17 -5.31
C ASN A 222 5.90 -8.20 -5.93
N VAL A 223 4.58 -8.00 -5.83
CA VAL A 223 3.60 -8.91 -6.46
C VAL A 223 3.40 -8.63 -7.95
N ILE A 224 3.90 -7.51 -8.50
CA ILE A 224 3.84 -7.22 -9.96
C ILE A 224 4.63 -8.26 -10.76
N LEU A 225 5.77 -8.72 -10.24
CA LEU A 225 6.67 -9.64 -10.95
C LEU A 225 6.00 -11.01 -11.22
N PRO A 226 5.47 -11.73 -10.21
CA PRO A 226 4.67 -12.94 -10.44
C PRO A 226 3.45 -12.68 -11.32
N TYR A 227 2.75 -11.55 -11.15
CA TYR A 227 1.62 -11.21 -12.02
C TYR A 227 2.04 -11.08 -13.50
N SER A 228 3.12 -10.34 -13.76
CA SER A 228 3.66 -10.12 -15.11
C SER A 228 4.09 -11.42 -15.77
N PHE A 229 4.69 -12.32 -14.99
CA PHE A 229 5.03 -13.67 -15.44
C PHE A 229 3.77 -14.46 -15.82
N LEU A 230 2.78 -14.56 -14.93
CA LEU A 230 1.52 -15.28 -15.19
C LEU A 230 0.76 -14.73 -16.40
N LYS A 231 0.83 -13.42 -16.63
CA LYS A 231 0.24 -12.77 -17.80
C LYS A 231 0.95 -13.15 -19.11
N LYS A 232 2.27 -13.39 -19.09
CA LYS A 232 3.05 -13.81 -20.28
C LYS A 232 2.85 -15.29 -20.62
N MET A 233 2.57 -16.12 -19.61
CA MET A 233 2.43 -17.57 -19.77
C MET A 233 1.02 -18.01 -20.21
N LYS A 234 0.07 -17.06 -20.32
CA LYS A 234 -1.32 -17.30 -20.74
C LYS A 234 -1.53 -16.75 -22.14
#